data_AF-A0A6J4NBI6-F1
#
_entry.id   AF-A0A6J4NBI6-F1
#
_cell.length_a   1.000
_cell.length_b   1.000
_cell.length_c   1.000
_cell.angle_alpha   90.00
_cell.angle_beta   90.00
_cell.angle_gamma   90.00
#
_symmetry.space_group_name_H-M   'P 1'
#
loop_
_entity.id
_entity.type
_entity.pdbx_description
1 polymer ?
#
loop_
_entity_poly.entity_id
_entity_poly.type
_entity_poly.pdbx_seq_one_letter_code
_entity_poly.pdbx_strand_id
1 'polypeptide(L)'
;MVPKSLHGLGHRVRVDVDGCRTSNDLLVRVGHGDLDAFARLYDEFGQPVYLMANRAVHDPGVSADVTQEVFLRVWREAGEFDPTRSSAWAWIYGRARASTEDGSAD
;
A
#
# COMPACT_ATOMS: atom_id res chain seq x y z
N MET A 1 -1.86 -15.93 32.00
CA MET A 1 -1.25 -14.59 31.96
C MET A 1 -0.64 -14.36 30.58
N VAL A 2 -1.50 -14.01 29.61
CA VAL A 2 -1.28 -13.12 28.47
C VAL A 2 -2.69 -12.60 28.16
N PRO A 3 -3.02 -11.31 28.34
CA PRO A 3 -4.40 -10.86 28.13
C PRO A 3 -4.74 -10.86 26.64
N LYS A 4 -5.83 -11.56 26.28
CA LYS A 4 -6.55 -11.42 25.02
C LYS A 4 -7.30 -10.08 25.04
N SER A 5 -6.79 -9.07 24.36
CA SER A 5 -7.57 -7.96 23.81
C SER A 5 -6.67 -7.05 22.98
N LEU A 6 -6.74 -7.21 21.67
CA LEU A 6 -6.55 -6.10 20.75
C LEU A 6 -7.88 -5.91 20.01
N HIS A 7 -8.89 -5.47 20.77
CA HIS A 7 -9.94 -4.64 20.21
C HIS A 7 -9.30 -3.28 19.96
N GLY A 8 -8.89 -3.03 18.71
CA GLY A 8 -8.18 -1.81 18.36
C GLY A 8 -7.94 -1.61 16.87
N LEU A 9 -8.68 -2.26 15.96
CA LEU A 9 -8.71 -1.86 14.55
C LEU A 9 -9.79 -0.80 14.34
N GLY A 10 -9.65 0.28 15.09
CA GLY A 10 -10.37 1.54 14.89
C GLY A 10 -9.46 2.55 14.20
N HIS A 11 -8.82 2.19 13.08
CA HIS A 11 -8.25 3.22 12.21
C HIS A 11 -9.40 3.85 11.43
N ARG A 12 -10.09 4.80 12.07
CA ARG A 12 -10.78 5.86 11.33
C ARG A 12 -9.72 6.45 10.44
N VAL A 13 -9.75 6.14 9.14
CA VAL A 13 -9.02 6.88 8.12
C VAL A 13 -9.46 8.33 8.29
N ARG A 14 -8.64 9.12 8.99
CA ARG A 14 -8.76 10.56 8.94
C ARG A 14 -8.28 10.90 7.54
N VAL A 15 -9.24 11.23 6.66
CA VAL A 15 -8.94 11.99 5.46
C VAL A 15 -8.43 13.34 5.99
N ASP A 16 -7.12 13.51 5.98
CA ASP A 16 -6.50 14.76 6.39
C ASP A 16 -6.85 15.83 5.36
N VAL A 17 -7.38 16.94 5.84
CA VAL A 17 -7.78 18.10 5.03
C VAL A 17 -6.86 19.26 5.41
N ASP A 18 -5.54 19.09 5.33
CA ASP A 18 -4.59 20.18 5.53
C ASP A 18 -3.42 20.16 4.52
N GLY A 19 -3.56 21.00 3.49
CA GLY A 19 -2.49 21.80 2.86
C GLY A 19 -1.35 21.16 2.08
N CYS A 20 -0.96 19.89 2.29
CA CYS A 20 0.22 19.29 1.64
C CYS A 20 0.03 17.83 1.20
N ARG A 21 -0.71 17.66 0.09
CA ARG A 21 -0.83 16.52 -0.85
C ARG A 21 -1.65 15.29 -0.43
N THR A 22 -2.70 15.05 -1.20
CA THR A 22 -3.50 13.83 -1.17
C THR A 22 -2.67 12.62 -1.59
N SER A 23 -3.08 11.40 -1.24
CA SER A 23 -2.40 10.16 -1.68
C SER A 23 -2.27 10.07 -3.20
N ASN A 24 -3.21 10.67 -3.95
CA ASN A 24 -3.12 10.81 -5.40
C ASN A 24 -1.90 11.65 -5.81
N ASP A 25 -1.69 12.80 -5.17
CA ASP A 25 -0.56 13.67 -5.49
C ASP A 25 0.78 13.04 -5.08
N LEU A 26 0.80 12.27 -3.99
CA LEU A 26 1.97 11.48 -3.61
C LEU A 26 2.29 10.48 -4.73
N LEU A 27 1.30 9.73 -5.21
CA LEU A 27 1.50 8.74 -6.26
C LEU A 27 1.96 9.36 -7.59
N VAL A 28 1.43 10.54 -7.96
CA VAL A 28 1.92 11.31 -9.12
C VAL A 28 3.39 11.69 -8.95
N ARG A 29 3.80 12.18 -7.77
CA ARG A 29 5.21 12.52 -7.49
C ARG A 29 6.11 11.30 -7.52
N VAL A 30 5.65 10.15 -7.03
CA VAL A 30 6.37 8.88 -7.16
C VAL A 30 6.63 8.54 -8.62
N GLY A 31 5.65 8.76 -9.51
CA GLY A 31 5.84 8.60 -10.96
C GLY A 31 6.92 9.50 -11.57
N HIS A 32 7.30 10.57 -10.88
CA HIS A 32 8.43 11.45 -11.24
C HIS A 32 9.74 11.10 -10.50
N GLY A 33 9.80 10.01 -9.75
CA GLY A 33 10.99 9.56 -9.03
C GLY A 33 11.20 10.22 -7.65
N ASP A 34 10.14 10.77 -7.06
CA ASP A 34 10.21 11.42 -5.74
C ASP A 34 10.23 10.41 -4.59
N LEU A 35 11.41 10.19 -4.01
CA LEU A 35 11.61 9.24 -2.90
C LEU A 35 10.88 9.63 -1.61
N ASP A 36 10.77 10.93 -1.32
CA ASP A 36 10.06 11.40 -0.11
C ASP A 36 8.55 11.16 -0.24
N ALA A 37 8.01 11.34 -1.45
CA ALA A 37 6.61 10.99 -1.74
C ALA A 37 6.38 9.48 -1.60
N PHE A 38 7.34 8.66 -2.07
CA PHE A 38 7.26 7.21 -1.94
C PHE A 38 7.28 6.75 -0.48
N ALA A 39 8.18 7.31 0.34
CA ALA A 39 8.25 7.01 1.76
C ALA A 39 6.93 7.32 2.47
N ARG A 40 6.32 8.49 2.20
CA ARG A 40 5.01 8.85 2.76
C ARG A 40 3.89 7.92 2.31
N LEU A 41 3.94 7.49 1.05
CA LEU A 41 2.97 6.54 0.51
C LEU A 41 3.16 5.14 1.13
N TYR A 42 4.39 4.74 1.40
CA TYR A 42 4.68 3.52 2.17
C TYR A 42 4.17 3.61 3.61
N ASP A 43 4.35 4.75 4.29
CA ASP A 43 3.85 4.95 5.66
C ASP A 43 2.30 4.85 5.73
N GLU A 44 1.60 5.35 4.70
CA GLU A 44 0.14 5.32 4.63
C GLU A 44 -0.41 3.93 4.25
N PHE A 45 0.20 3.27 3.26
CA PHE A 45 -0.35 2.05 2.65
C PHE A 45 0.33 0.76 3.10
N GLY A 46 1.53 0.83 3.68
CA GLY A 46 2.36 -0.33 4.01
C GLY A 46 1.65 -1.32 4.92
N GLN A 47 1.12 -0.83 6.04
CA GLN A 47 0.37 -1.68 6.97
C GLN A 47 -0.95 -2.23 6.38
N PRO A 48 -1.80 -1.42 5.71
CA PRO A 48 -2.99 -1.94 5.01
C PRO A 48 -2.69 -3.05 3.99
N VAL A 49 -1.65 -2.89 3.17
CA VAL A 49 -1.22 -3.90 2.18
C VAL A 49 -0.68 -5.15 2.88
N TYR A 50 0.15 -5.00 3.91
CA TYR A 50 0.64 -6.14 4.69
C TYR A 50 -0.50 -6.95 5.31
N LEU A 51 -1.48 -6.28 5.92
CA LEU A 51 -2.63 -6.97 6.52
C LEU A 51 -3.49 -7.67 5.46
N MET A 52 -3.56 -7.15 4.24
CA MET A 52 -4.21 -7.80 3.12
C MET A 52 -3.47 -9.08 2.71
N ALA A 53 -2.15 -8.99 2.49
CA ALA A 53 -1.31 -10.13 2.16
C ALA A 53 -1.38 -11.21 3.24
N ASN A 54 -1.24 -10.82 4.51
CA ASN A 54 -1.28 -11.74 5.65
C ASN A 54 -2.61 -12.47 5.82
N ARG A 55 -3.74 -11.88 5.39
CA ARG A 55 -5.04 -12.57 5.33
C ARG A 55 -5.14 -13.58 4.19
N ALA A 56 -4.34 -13.42 3.13
CA ALA A 56 -4.31 -14.36 2.02
C ALA A 56 -3.37 -15.54 2.33
N VAL A 57 -2.11 -15.25 2.69
CA VAL A 57 -1.06 -16.27 2.78
C VAL A 57 -0.86 -16.86 4.18
N HIS A 58 -1.29 -16.18 5.25
CA HIS A 58 -1.16 -16.61 6.65
C HIS A 58 0.29 -16.93 7.11
N ASP A 59 1.29 -16.42 6.40
CA ASP A 59 2.70 -16.50 6.76
C ASP A 59 3.30 -15.08 6.84
N PRO A 60 3.86 -14.66 7.99
CA PRO A 60 4.40 -13.31 8.15
C PRO A 60 5.58 -12.98 7.22
N GLY A 61 6.45 -13.96 6.92
CA GLY A 61 7.60 -13.76 6.05
C GLY A 61 7.16 -13.53 4.61
N VAL A 62 6.33 -14.44 4.10
CA VAL A 62 5.74 -14.31 2.76
C VAL A 62 4.91 -13.04 2.63
N SER A 63 4.18 -12.64 3.69
CA SER A 63 3.40 -11.39 3.68
C SER A 63 4.28 -10.15 3.58
N ALA A 64 5.44 -10.15 4.24
CA ALA A 64 6.39 -9.05 4.15
C ALA A 64 6.99 -8.96 2.74
N ASP A 65 7.37 -10.10 2.15
CA ASP A 65 7.93 -10.16 0.80
C ASP A 65 6.92 -9.71 -0.26
N VAL A 66 5.67 -10.19 -0.18
CA VAL A 66 4.58 -9.73 -1.06
C VAL A 66 4.37 -8.23 -0.91
N THR A 67 4.36 -7.70 0.32
CA THR A 67 4.22 -6.26 0.54
C THR A 67 5.35 -5.49 -0.15
N GLN A 68 6.60 -5.92 0.00
CA GLN A 68 7.73 -5.28 -0.67
C GLN A 68 7.58 -5.31 -2.19
N GLU A 69 7.23 -6.45 -2.78
CA GLU A 69 7.01 -6.56 -4.23
C GLU A 69 5.92 -5.62 -4.75
N VAL A 70 4.84 -5.44 -3.98
CA VAL A 70 3.80 -4.47 -4.30
C VAL A 70 4.35 -3.05 -4.35
N PHE A 71 5.14 -2.64 -3.36
CA PHE A 71 5.69 -1.28 -3.34
C PHE A 71 6.79 -1.07 -4.39
N LEU A 72 7.58 -2.10 -4.70
CA LEU A 72 8.50 -2.07 -5.84
C LEU A 72 7.74 -1.88 -7.16
N ARG A 73 6.61 -2.57 -7.31
CA ARG A 73 5.72 -2.40 -8.46
C ARG A 73 5.11 -1.00 -8.52
N VAL A 74 4.63 -0.48 -7.39
CA VAL A 74 4.15 0.90 -7.27
C VAL A 74 5.22 1.89 -7.74
N TRP A 75 6.47 1.75 -7.29
CA TRP A 75 7.58 2.61 -7.72
C TRP A 75 7.79 2.58 -9.24
N ARG A 76 7.80 1.38 -9.84
CA ARG A 76 8.03 1.20 -11.28
C ARG A 76 6.88 1.71 -12.15
N GLU A 77 5.65 1.54 -11.69
CA GLU A 77 4.43 1.74 -12.50
C GLU A 77 3.68 3.03 -12.14
N ALA A 78 4.10 3.79 -11.13
CA ALA A 78 3.44 5.03 -10.71
C ALA A 78 3.33 6.08 -11.82
N GLY A 79 4.22 6.05 -12.82
CA GLY A 79 4.12 6.92 -14.01
C GLY A 79 2.87 6.66 -14.86
N GLU A 80 2.21 5.50 -14.70
CA GLU A 80 0.95 5.16 -15.37
C GLU A 80 -0.28 5.63 -14.59
N PHE A 81 -0.11 6.17 -13.38
CA PHE A 81 -1.23 6.58 -12.55
C PHE A 81 -1.89 7.85 -13.10
N ASP A 82 -3.20 7.76 -13.35
CA ASP A 82 -4.05 8.89 -13.74
C ASP A 82 -5.06 9.18 -12.60
N PRO A 83 -4.89 10.30 -11.85
CA PRO A 83 -5.77 10.65 -10.74
C PRO A 83 -7.20 10.99 -11.17
N THR A 84 -7.45 11.19 -12.47
CA THR A 84 -8.81 11.42 -13.00
C THR A 84 -9.59 10.11 -13.21
N ARG A 85 -8.89 8.98 -13.31
CA ARG A 85 -9.48 7.66 -13.58
C ARG A 85 -9.60 6.79 -12.33
N SER A 86 -8.75 7.00 -11.33
CA SER A 86 -8.71 6.18 -10.12
C SER A 86 -8.12 6.93 -8.94
N SER A 87 -8.51 6.54 -7.72
CA SER A 87 -7.78 6.96 -6.51
C SER A 87 -6.50 6.13 -6.34
N ALA A 88 -5.49 6.71 -5.69
CA ALA A 88 -4.27 6.00 -5.31
C ALA A 88 -4.60 4.73 -4.50
N TRP A 89 -5.60 4.81 -3.62
CA TRP A 89 -6.11 3.66 -2.87
C TRP A 89 -6.55 2.51 -3.79
N ALA A 90 -7.44 2.77 -4.75
CA ALA A 90 -7.93 1.75 -5.65
C ALA A 90 -6.82 1.19 -6.55
N TRP A 91 -5.92 2.07 -7.03
CA TRP A 91 -4.82 1.68 -7.90
C TRP A 91 -3.79 0.79 -7.19
N ILE A 92 -3.33 1.19 -5.99
CA ILE A 92 -2.37 0.43 -5.18
C ILE A 92 -2.96 -0.93 -4.80
N TYR A 93 -4.23 -0.99 -4.40
CA TYR A 93 -4.88 -2.26 -4.08
C TYR A 93 -5.02 -3.18 -5.31
N GLY A 94 -5.26 -2.61 -6.48
CA GLY A 94 -5.24 -3.37 -7.74
C GLY A 94 -3.88 -4.02 -7.98
N ARG A 95 -2.78 -3.26 -7.80
CA ARG A 95 -1.41 -3.79 -7.89
C ARG A 95 -1.13 -4.83 -6.80
N ALA A 96 -1.60 -4.59 -5.58
CA ALA A 96 -1.45 -5.51 -4.45
C ALA A 96 -2.09 -6.88 -4.70
N ARG A 97 -3.29 -6.87 -5.27
CA ARG A 97 -4.02 -8.08 -5.63
C ARG A 97 -3.27 -8.88 -6.71
N ALA A 98 -2.82 -8.21 -7.77
CA ALA A 98 -2.09 -8.85 -8.86
C ALA A 98 -0.78 -9.50 -8.37
N SER A 99 -0.03 -8.83 -7.48
CA SER A 99 1.20 -9.41 -6.90
C SER A 99 0.96 -10.64 -6.02
N THR A 100 -0.22 -10.77 -5.41
CA THR A 100 -0.58 -11.99 -4.65
C THR A 100 -0.85 -13.18 -5.58
N GLU A 101 -1.31 -12.89 -6.81
CA GLU A 101 -1.60 -13.91 -7.83
C GLU A 101 -0.31 -14.43 -8.51
N ASP A 102 0.73 -13.59 -8.59
CA ASP A 102 2.02 -13.93 -9.21
C ASP A 102 2.98 -14.74 -8.29
N GLY A 103 2.66 -14.87 -7.00
CA GLY A 103 3.49 -15.54 -5.98
C GLY A 103 3.58 -17.07 -6.07
N SER A 104 3.42 -17.66 -7.26
CA SER A 104 3.34 -19.12 -7.45
C SER A 104 4.34 -19.66 -8.50
N ALA A 105 5.46 -18.97 -8.71
CA ALA A 105 6.53 -19.45 -9.58
C ALA A 105 7.92 -19.31 -8.92
N ASP A 106 8.17 -20.11 -7.87
CA ASP A 106 9.28 -21.08 -7.74
C ASP A 106 9.28 -21.67 -6.31
#